data_AF-A0A7C3VA12-F1
#
_entry.id   AF-A0A7C3VA12-F1
#
_cell.length_a   1.000
_cell.length_b   1.000
_cell.length_c   1.000
_cell.angle_alpha   90.00
_cell.angle_beta   90.00
_cell.angle_gamma   90.00
#
_symmetry.space_group_name_H-M   'P 1'
#
loop_
_entity.id
_entity.type
_entity.pdbx_description
1 polymer ?
#
loop_
_entity_poly.entity_id
_entity_poly.type
_entity_poly.pdbx_seq_one_letter_code
_entity_poly.pdbx_strand_id
1 'polypeptide(L)'
;MKAYFVKLGVPLSEALEKIKKYHAIIIKPELGYSEKLLNYSYFIAFKCFRKKSRSKTLEIEWLEVIACTKSVEKAIEFTKPDGKACIASPVRISGNVLKQIGVPYKERKSVEKLAAAYKLKIDKSKVESAVEQRMCLSKMLG
;
A
#
# COMPACT_ATOMS: atom_id res chain seq x y z
N MET A 1 -7.71 8.67 -2.27
CA MET A 1 -6.65 8.19 -1.38
C MET A 1 -5.59 9.26 -1.28
N LYS A 2 -5.01 9.50 -0.10
CA LYS A 2 -3.82 10.35 0.03
C LYS A 2 -2.59 9.47 0.23
N ALA A 3 -1.51 9.81 -0.48
CA ALA A 3 -0.21 9.17 -0.36
C ALA A 3 0.81 10.19 0.16
N TYR A 4 1.53 9.81 1.21
CA TYR A 4 2.55 10.63 1.84
C TYR A 4 3.89 9.90 1.83
N PHE A 5 4.92 10.53 1.28
CA PHE A 5 6.24 9.92 1.18
C PHE A 5 7.14 10.43 2.28
N VAL A 6 7.68 9.50 3.08
CA VAL A 6 8.51 9.80 4.25
C VAL A 6 9.77 8.94 4.26
N LYS A 7 10.91 9.54 4.58
CA LYS A 7 12.09 8.79 5.04
C LYS A 7 11.86 8.51 6.52
N LEU A 8 11.69 7.24 6.89
CA LEU A 8 11.40 6.83 8.26
C LEU A 8 12.53 7.30 9.18
N GLY A 9 12.16 8.09 10.19
CA GLY A 9 13.06 8.51 11.27
C GLY A 9 12.85 7.72 12.56
N VAL A 10 11.84 6.85 12.59
CA VAL A 10 11.49 5.97 13.71
C VAL A 10 11.28 4.53 13.20
N PRO A 11 11.35 3.51 14.09
CA PRO A 11 11.02 2.14 13.72
C PRO A 11 9.62 2.00 13.11
N LEU A 12 9.45 1.03 12.21
CA LEU A 12 8.17 0.81 11.51
C LEU A 12 7.00 0.55 12.48
N SER A 13 7.24 -0.17 13.58
CA SER A 13 6.24 -0.43 14.62
C SER A 13 5.73 0.86 15.27
N GLU A 14 6.64 1.78 15.60
CA GLU A 14 6.27 3.08 16.15
C GLU A 14 5.51 3.93 15.13
N ALA A 15 5.96 3.94 13.87
CA ALA A 15 5.26 4.64 12.80
C ALA A 15 3.81 4.15 12.62
N LEU A 16 3.60 2.82 12.67
CA LEU A 16 2.28 2.19 12.58
C LEU A 16 1.35 2.64 13.73
N GLU A 17 1.84 2.68 14.96
CA GLU A 17 1.04 3.15 16.10
C GLU A 17 0.64 4.62 15.96
N LYS A 18 1.52 5.49 15.44
CA LYS A 18 1.19 6.91 15.21
C LYS A 18 0.10 7.11 14.14
N ILE A 19 -0.02 6.20 13.16
CA ILE A 19 -1.00 6.32 12.08
C ILE A 19 -2.27 5.47 12.27
N LYS A 20 -2.34 4.66 13.33
CA LYS A 20 -3.41 3.68 13.57
C LYS A 20 -4.82 4.25 13.47
N LYS A 21 -5.04 5.46 14.00
CA LYS A 21 -6.34 6.16 13.96
C LYS A 21 -6.76 6.67 12.58
N TYR A 22 -5.89 6.59 11.58
CA TYR A 22 -6.13 7.11 10.23
C TYR A 22 -6.47 6.01 9.21
N HIS A 23 -6.66 4.76 9.65
CA HIS A 23 -6.91 3.61 8.76
C HIS A 23 -5.90 3.55 7.60
N ALA A 24 -4.64 3.74 7.95
CA ALA A 24 -3.56 3.96 7.01
C ALA A 24 -2.60 2.77 7.00
N ILE A 25 -1.95 2.55 5.85
CA ILE A 25 -0.91 1.55 5.68
C ILE A 25 0.43 2.21 5.39
N ILE A 26 1.52 1.54 5.76
CA ILE A 26 2.89 1.94 5.40
C ILE A 26 3.46 0.88 4.47
N ILE A 27 3.79 1.28 3.26
CA ILE A 27 4.30 0.40 2.21
C ILE A 27 5.55 1.00 1.57
N LYS A 28 6.30 0.20 0.79
CA LYS A 28 7.40 0.72 -0.01
C LYS A 28 6.93 1.77 -1.04
N PRO A 29 7.76 2.77 -1.40
CA PRO A 29 7.34 3.93 -2.18
C PRO A 29 6.78 3.58 -3.58
N GLU A 30 7.35 2.58 -4.23
CA GLU A 30 6.96 2.16 -5.59
C GLU A 30 5.55 1.57 -5.68
N LEU A 31 4.97 1.13 -4.56
CA LEU A 31 3.57 0.67 -4.50
C LEU A 31 2.59 1.82 -4.26
N GLY A 32 3.09 3.00 -3.89
CA GLY A 32 2.29 4.11 -3.37
C GLY A 32 2.13 5.32 -4.29
N TYR A 33 2.82 5.37 -5.43
CA TYR A 33 2.80 6.57 -6.30
C TYR A 33 1.50 6.73 -7.11
N SER A 34 0.76 5.63 -7.32
CA SER A 34 -0.47 5.66 -8.11
C SER A 34 -1.69 5.77 -7.21
N GLU A 35 -2.26 6.97 -7.11
CA GLU A 35 -3.50 7.19 -6.35
C GLU A 35 -4.66 6.31 -6.87
N LYS A 36 -4.68 6.02 -8.19
CA LYS A 36 -5.66 5.13 -8.81
C LYS A 36 -5.57 3.73 -8.21
N LEU A 37 -4.38 3.12 -8.19
CA LEU A 37 -4.14 1.79 -7.64
C LEU A 37 -4.42 1.74 -6.13
N LEU A 38 -4.04 2.78 -5.39
CA LEU A 38 -4.32 2.83 -3.96
C LEU A 38 -5.82 2.94 -3.65
N ASN A 39 -6.57 3.73 -4.41
CA ASN A 39 -8.03 3.78 -4.29
C ASN A 39 -8.66 2.43 -4.64
N TYR A 40 -8.22 1.82 -5.73
CA TYR A 40 -8.74 0.55 -6.21
C TYR A 40 -8.49 -0.59 -5.21
N SER A 41 -7.26 -0.70 -4.71
CA SER A 41 -6.89 -1.70 -3.70
C SER A 41 -7.65 -1.52 -2.38
N TYR A 42 -7.82 -0.29 -1.90
CA TYR A 42 -8.62 -0.01 -0.71
C TYR A 42 -10.08 -0.41 -0.90
N PHE A 43 -10.66 -0.11 -2.05
CA PHE A 43 -12.03 -0.47 -2.38
C PHE A 43 -12.25 -1.99 -2.38
N ILE A 44 -11.34 -2.75 -3.01
CA ILE A 44 -11.39 -4.23 -2.97
C ILE A 44 -11.29 -4.71 -1.53
N ALA A 45 -10.30 -4.20 -0.77
CA ALA A 45 -10.08 -4.62 0.60
C ALA A 45 -11.32 -4.36 1.47
N PHE A 46 -11.92 -3.18 1.36
CA PHE A 46 -13.14 -2.83 2.08
C PHE A 46 -14.31 -3.76 1.73
N LYS A 47 -14.49 -4.09 0.43
CA LYS A 47 -15.52 -5.04 -0.01
C LYS A 47 -15.30 -6.45 0.54
N CYS A 48 -14.06 -6.94 0.50
CA CYS A 48 -13.70 -8.26 1.01
C CYS A 48 -13.87 -8.34 2.53
N PHE A 49 -13.40 -7.32 3.26
CA PHE A 49 -13.51 -7.24 4.71
C PHE A 49 -14.98 -7.31 5.19
N ARG A 50 -15.89 -6.59 4.53
CA ARG A 50 -17.33 -6.61 4.86
C ARG A 50 -18.03 -7.95 4.64
N LYS A 51 -17.52 -8.81 3.75
CA LYS A 51 -18.15 -10.09 3.39
C LYS A 51 -17.69 -11.28 4.25
N LYS A 52 -17.10 -11.04 5.44
CA LYS A 52 -16.39 -12.00 6.31
C LYS A 52 -15.00 -12.37 5.77
N SER A 53 -14.10 -11.39 5.70
CA SER A 53 -12.68 -11.68 5.46
C SER A 53 -12.08 -12.51 6.61
N ARG A 54 -11.03 -13.30 6.29
CA ARG A 54 -10.15 -13.96 7.26
C ARG A 54 -9.15 -13.00 7.91
N SER A 55 -8.94 -11.82 7.33
CA SER A 55 -8.03 -10.80 7.84
C SER A 55 -8.55 -10.17 9.12
N LYS A 56 -7.65 -9.99 10.11
CA LYS A 56 -7.99 -9.42 11.42
C LYS A 56 -8.38 -7.93 11.35
N THR A 57 -7.85 -7.18 10.38
CA THR A 57 -8.15 -5.76 10.19
C THR A 57 -8.25 -5.40 8.70
N LEU A 58 -8.87 -4.25 8.41
CA LEU A 58 -8.97 -3.71 7.05
C LEU A 58 -7.59 -3.38 6.47
N GLU A 59 -6.66 -2.91 7.29
CA GLU A 59 -5.30 -2.56 6.87
C GLU A 59 -4.54 -3.80 6.40
N ILE A 60 -4.67 -4.93 7.12
CA ILE A 60 -4.08 -6.21 6.69
C ILE A 60 -4.72 -6.70 5.39
N GLU A 61 -6.05 -6.63 5.28
CA GLU A 61 -6.75 -6.95 4.03
C GLU A 61 -6.25 -6.10 2.86
N TRP A 62 -5.97 -4.82 3.11
CA TRP A 62 -5.47 -3.91 2.10
C TRP A 62 -4.03 -4.23 1.67
N LEU A 63 -3.15 -4.58 2.60
CA LEU A 63 -1.80 -5.07 2.28
C LEU A 63 -1.85 -6.34 1.43
N GLU A 64 -2.74 -7.28 1.76
CA GLU A 64 -2.96 -8.50 0.97
C GLU A 64 -3.42 -8.22 -0.46
N VAL A 65 -4.35 -7.28 -0.65
CA VAL A 65 -4.79 -6.85 -1.98
C VAL A 65 -3.62 -6.26 -2.75
N ILE A 66 -2.86 -5.33 -2.15
CA ILE A 66 -1.69 -4.72 -2.81
C ILE A 66 -0.68 -5.80 -3.20
N ALA A 67 -0.39 -6.74 -2.32
CA ALA A 67 0.54 -7.83 -2.57
C ALA A 67 -0.02 -8.93 -3.49
N CYS A 68 -1.29 -8.84 -3.90
CA CYS A 68 -1.99 -9.83 -4.71
C CYS A 68 -1.90 -11.25 -4.11
N THR A 69 -2.06 -11.37 -2.79
CA THR A 69 -1.91 -12.62 -2.04
C THR A 69 -2.97 -12.73 -0.93
N LYS A 70 -3.15 -13.94 -0.40
CA LYS A 70 -4.00 -14.22 0.78
C LYS A 70 -3.18 -14.62 2.01
N SER A 71 -1.85 -14.61 1.91
CA SER A 71 -0.96 -14.84 3.05
C SER A 71 -0.53 -13.49 3.61
N VAL A 72 -0.85 -13.26 4.88
CA VAL A 72 -0.48 -12.06 5.62
C VAL A 72 1.05 -11.90 5.65
N GLU A 73 1.79 -12.99 5.86
CA GLU A 73 3.25 -12.99 5.91
C GLU A 73 3.84 -12.53 4.58
N LYS A 74 3.38 -13.12 3.47
CA LYS A 74 3.80 -12.72 2.12
C LYS A 74 3.38 -11.29 1.81
N ALA A 75 2.24 -10.83 2.29
CA ALA A 75 1.78 -9.46 2.09
C ALA A 75 2.67 -8.46 2.82
N ILE A 76 3.02 -8.74 4.08
CA ILE A 76 3.93 -7.91 4.87
C ILE A 76 5.31 -7.89 4.22
N GLU A 77 5.87 -9.04 3.87
CA GLU A 77 7.18 -9.13 3.19
C GLU A 77 7.19 -8.36 1.87
N PHE A 78 6.15 -8.57 1.05
CA PHE A 78 6.03 -7.88 -0.24
C PHE A 78 5.87 -6.38 -0.07
N THR A 79 5.15 -5.87 0.94
CA THR A 79 4.85 -4.44 1.06
C THR A 79 5.84 -3.66 1.93
N LYS A 80 6.65 -4.36 2.73
CA LYS A 80 7.55 -3.76 3.73
C LYS A 80 8.43 -2.66 3.12
N PRO A 81 8.44 -1.44 3.70
CA PRO A 81 9.34 -0.38 3.30
C PRO A 81 10.78 -0.64 3.79
N ASP A 82 11.76 -0.09 3.08
CA ASP A 82 13.17 -0.11 3.46
C ASP A 82 13.71 1.32 3.56
N GLY A 83 13.63 1.90 4.77
CA GLY A 83 14.03 3.28 5.09
C GLY A 83 13.17 4.39 4.47
N LYS A 84 12.72 4.23 3.22
CA LYS A 84 11.74 5.08 2.54
C LYS A 84 10.39 4.38 2.51
N ALA A 85 9.34 5.14 2.78
CA ALA A 85 7.98 4.64 2.82
C ALA A 85 6.99 5.56 2.12
N CYS A 86 5.90 4.96 1.67
CA CYS A 86 4.63 5.61 1.37
C CYS A 86 3.63 5.26 2.48
N ILE A 87 3.03 6.29 3.08
CA ILE A 87 1.87 6.16 3.95
C ILE A 87 0.63 6.45 3.10
N ALA A 88 -0.22 5.44 2.91
CA ALA A 88 -1.48 5.59 2.18
C ALA A 88 -2.64 5.64 3.18
N SER A 89 -3.51 6.64 3.07
CA SER A 89 -4.65 6.81 3.98
C SER A 89 -5.90 7.36 3.28
N PRO A 90 -7.10 6.82 3.61
CA PRO A 90 -8.36 7.33 3.09
C PRO A 90 -8.69 8.72 3.63
N VAL A 91 -8.09 9.10 4.77
CA VAL A 91 -8.26 10.39 5.43
C VAL A 91 -6.96 11.20 5.41
N ARG A 92 -7.06 12.49 5.69
CA ARG A 92 -5.90 13.37 5.75
C ARG A 92 -5.09 13.10 7.03
N ILE A 93 -3.80 12.84 6.88
CA ILE A 93 -2.85 12.80 8.01
C ILE A 93 -2.29 14.22 8.21
N SER A 94 -2.19 14.65 9.47
CA SER A 94 -1.65 15.98 9.78
C SER A 94 -0.14 16.03 9.51
N GLY A 95 0.35 17.20 9.07
CA GLY A 95 1.78 17.38 8.80
C GLY A 95 2.66 17.13 10.03
N ASN A 96 2.15 17.43 11.23
CA ASN A 96 2.88 17.18 12.49
C ASN A 96 3.06 15.69 12.76
N VAL A 97 2.05 14.86 12.49
CA VAL A 97 2.16 13.40 12.62
C VAL A 97 3.18 12.86 11.63
N LEU A 98 3.15 13.33 10.37
CA LEU A 98 4.14 12.91 9.36
C LEU A 98 5.57 13.26 9.77
N LYS A 99 5.80 14.44 10.37
CA LYS A 99 7.10 14.87 10.88
C LYS A 99 7.60 14.04 12.07
N GLN A 100 6.69 13.50 12.89
CA GLN A 100 7.04 12.59 13.99
C GLN A 100 7.43 11.19 13.50
N ILE A 101 7.00 10.81 12.29
CA ILE A 101 7.34 9.52 11.68
C ILE A 101 8.67 9.62 10.93
N GLY A 102 8.97 10.79 10.37
CA GLY A 102 10.22 11.02 9.68
C GLY A 102 10.21 12.25 8.80
N VAL A 103 11.09 12.28 7.80
CA VAL A 103 11.30 13.44 6.93
C VAL A 103 10.46 13.29 5.66
N PRO A 104 9.46 14.15 5.41
CA PRO A 104 8.68 14.11 4.18
C PRO A 104 9.56 14.41 2.96
N TYR A 105 9.29 13.74 1.84
CA TYR A 105 9.97 14.01 0.57
C TYR A 105 9.00 13.91 -0.61
N LYS A 106 9.44 14.33 -1.79
CA LYS A 106 8.70 14.14 -3.05
C LYS A 106 9.21 12.89 -3.75
N GLU A 107 8.36 11.88 -3.92
CA GLU A 107 8.68 10.71 -4.73
C GLU A 107 8.35 10.97 -6.20
N ARG A 108 9.20 10.48 -7.11
CA ARG A 108 8.94 10.57 -8.55
C ARG A 108 8.09 9.37 -8.96
N LYS A 109 6.99 9.63 -9.66
CA LYS A 109 6.18 8.57 -10.28
C LYS A 109 7.07 7.77 -11.24
N SER A 110 7.13 6.45 -11.05
CA SER A 110 7.87 5.56 -11.95
C SER A 110 7.12 4.24 -12.09
N VAL A 111 6.58 4.05 -13.29
CA VAL A 111 5.87 2.83 -13.69
C VAL A 111 6.84 1.66 -13.81
N GLU A 112 8.11 1.92 -14.10
CA GLU A 112 9.15 0.91 -14.16
C GLU A 112 9.44 0.30 -12.79
N LYS A 113 9.48 1.12 -11.73
CA LYS A 113 9.61 0.60 -10.36
C LYS A 113 8.40 -0.25 -9.97
N LEU A 114 7.19 0.14 -10.39
CA LEU A 114 6.00 -0.69 -10.19
C LEU A 114 6.12 -2.03 -10.90
N ALA A 115 6.48 -2.00 -12.19
CA ALA A 115 6.63 -3.20 -13.01
C ALA A 115 7.69 -4.13 -12.40
N ALA A 116 8.82 -3.58 -11.96
CA ALA A 116 9.86 -4.33 -11.27
C ALA A 116 9.34 -4.96 -9.97
N ALA A 117 8.62 -4.21 -9.14
CA ALA A 117 8.04 -4.73 -7.89
C ALA A 117 7.10 -5.91 -8.14
N TYR A 118 6.25 -5.84 -9.17
CA TYR A 118 5.33 -6.93 -9.55
C TYR A 118 5.93 -7.96 -10.51
N LYS A 119 7.24 -7.85 -10.83
CA LYS A 119 7.96 -8.71 -11.79
C LYS A 119 7.24 -8.81 -13.15
N LEU A 120 6.74 -7.68 -13.64
CA LEU A 120 6.03 -7.55 -14.91
C LEU A 120 7.02 -7.22 -16.04
N LYS A 121 6.97 -8.01 -17.12
CA LYS A 121 7.72 -7.78 -18.37
C LYS A 121 6.75 -7.42 -19.50
N ILE A 122 6.12 -6.26 -19.38
CA ILE A 122 5.09 -5.78 -20.33
C ILE A 122 5.31 -4.31 -20.67
N ASP A 123 4.59 -3.84 -21.69
CA ASP A 123 4.55 -2.43 -22.05
C ASP A 123 4.18 -1.55 -20.85
N LYS A 124 4.90 -0.43 -20.68
CA LYS A 124 4.71 0.51 -19.56
C LYS A 124 3.28 1.03 -19.48
N SER A 125 2.62 1.25 -20.62
CA SER A 125 1.23 1.71 -20.69
C SER A 125 0.23 0.71 -20.10
N LYS A 126 0.61 -0.58 -19.99
CA LYS A 126 -0.24 -1.66 -19.51
C LYS A 126 0.02 -2.07 -18.06
N VAL A 127 1.06 -1.53 -17.42
CA VAL A 127 1.50 -1.96 -16.07
C VAL A 127 0.41 -1.75 -15.03
N GLU A 128 -0.18 -0.56 -14.93
CA GLU A 128 -1.20 -0.29 -13.91
C GLU A 128 -2.43 -1.19 -14.11
N SER A 129 -2.91 -1.35 -15.34
CA SER A 129 -4.03 -2.24 -15.66
C SER A 129 -3.73 -3.71 -15.31
N ALA A 130 -2.52 -4.19 -15.57
CA ALA A 130 -2.12 -5.55 -15.20
C ALA A 130 -2.07 -5.73 -13.68
N VAL A 131 -1.63 -4.72 -12.93
CA VAL A 131 -1.65 -4.73 -11.46
C VAL A 131 -3.10 -4.75 -10.94
N GLU A 132 -3.99 -3.90 -11.47
CA GLU A 132 -5.42 -3.90 -11.11
C GLU A 132 -6.06 -5.28 -11.32
N GLN A 133 -5.80 -5.91 -12.47
CA GLN A 133 -6.30 -7.27 -12.75
C GLN A 133 -5.79 -8.29 -11.74
N ARG A 134 -4.50 -8.26 -11.37
CA ARG A 134 -3.94 -9.16 -10.36
C ARG A 134 -4.56 -8.96 -8.98
N MET A 135 -4.76 -7.70 -8.56
CA MET A 135 -5.42 -7.37 -7.29
C MET A 135 -6.81 -8.00 -7.23
N CYS A 136 -7.60 -7.82 -8.30
CA CYS A 136 -8.95 -8.37 -8.42
C CYS A 136 -8.96 -9.92 -8.35
N LEU A 137 -8.13 -10.57 -9.18
CA LEU A 137 -8.07 -12.03 -9.27
C LEU A 137 -7.66 -12.69 -7.95
N SER A 138 -6.73 -12.08 -7.21
CA SER A 138 -6.26 -12.62 -5.92
C SER A 138 -7.36 -12.79 -4.88
N LYS A 139 -8.45 -12.03 -4.99
CA LYS A 139 -9.60 -12.07 -4.08
C LYS A 139 -10.83 -12.79 -4.66
N MET A 140 -10.85 -13.12 -5.96
CA MET A 140 -11.93 -13.88 -6.58
C MET A 140 -11.76 -15.40 -6.52
N LEU A 141 -10.52 -15.91 -6.52
CA LEU A 141 -10.23 -17.34 -6.58
C LEU A 141 -10.18 -18.00 -5.18
N GLY A 142 -11.15 -17.72 -4.32
CA GLY A 142 -11.10 -18.10 -2.89
C GLY A 142 -12.41 -18.44 -2.25
#